data_AF-A0A662Q3U6-F1
#
_entry.id   AF-A0A662Q3U6-F1
#
_cell.length_a   1.000
_cell.length_b   1.000
_cell.length_c   1.000
_cell.angle_alpha   90.00
_cell.angle_beta   90.00
_cell.angle_gamma   90.00
#
_symmetry.space_group_name_H-M   'P 1'
#
loop_
_entity.id
_entity.type
_entity.pdbx_description
1 polymer ?
#
loop_
_entity_poly.entity_id
_entity_poly.type
_entity_poly.pdbx_seq_one_letter_code
_entity_poly.pdbx_strand_id
1 'polypeptide(L)'
;MGSYDPKTRNLMNCLKDELLKRLVSQKILVWILDELEVYRFNGRLAIAEFWDESKASIYIERDGDIAEVYEITLKHTPYDEAVYQFLRKELKAESFERFPIFEKLKTLFSFSLVNVVIRDREETRGGELIELAYALMGGYADKTWLFTKRCIKISTMVESILIQAGSHMMNYRDETDLLEKVLELIFARARK
;
A
#
# COMPACT_ATOMS: atom_id res chain seq x y z
N MET A 1 -4.45 -2.69 -11.69
CA MET A 1 -3.73 -3.98 -11.56
C MET A 1 -3.78 -4.30 -10.08
N GLY A 2 -4.56 -5.30 -9.68
CA GLY A 2 -4.78 -5.55 -8.25
C GLY A 2 -5.76 -6.68 -7.96
N SER A 3 -5.98 -7.60 -8.90
CA SER A 3 -6.72 -8.82 -8.57
C SER A 3 -5.76 -9.78 -7.85
N TYR A 4 -5.55 -9.56 -6.57
CA TYR A 4 -5.02 -10.59 -5.69
C TYR A 4 -5.96 -11.80 -5.78
N ASP A 5 -5.42 -13.02 -5.72
CA ASP A 5 -6.30 -14.16 -5.58
C ASP A 5 -7.08 -14.03 -4.25
N PRO A 6 -8.33 -14.52 -4.17
CA PRO A 6 -9.17 -14.30 -3.00
C PRO A 6 -8.54 -14.73 -1.67
N LYS A 7 -7.67 -15.75 -1.68
CA LYS A 7 -7.00 -16.21 -0.45
C LYS A 7 -5.92 -15.23 -0.01
N THR A 8 -5.07 -14.77 -0.94
CA THR A 8 -4.07 -13.74 -0.63
C THR A 8 -4.74 -12.44 -0.21
N ARG A 9 -5.87 -12.05 -0.83
CA ARG A 9 -6.62 -10.86 -0.39
C ARG A 9 -7.14 -11.01 1.04
N ASN A 10 -7.71 -12.17 1.39
CA ASN A 10 -8.16 -12.42 2.76
C ASN A 10 -7.00 -12.35 3.76
N LEU A 11 -5.85 -12.93 3.43
CA LEU A 11 -4.64 -12.82 4.25
C LEU A 11 -4.22 -11.36 4.47
N MET A 12 -4.21 -10.55 3.41
CA MET A 12 -3.86 -9.13 3.49
C MET A 12 -4.85 -8.34 4.35
N ASN A 13 -6.15 -8.62 4.23
CA ASN A 13 -7.18 -7.99 5.05
C ASN A 13 -7.01 -8.36 6.53
N CYS A 14 -6.83 -9.66 6.85
CA CYS A 14 -6.57 -10.11 8.21
C CYS A 14 -5.31 -9.46 8.79
N LEU A 15 -4.23 -9.39 7.99
CA LEU A 15 -2.99 -8.75 8.39
C LEU A 15 -3.19 -7.25 8.67
N LYS A 16 -3.89 -6.53 7.79
CA LYS A 16 -4.23 -5.11 7.96
C LYS A 16 -4.99 -4.88 9.27
N ASP A 17 -6.04 -5.65 9.51
CA ASP A 17 -6.88 -5.51 10.70
C ASP A 17 -6.07 -5.75 11.99
N GLU A 18 -5.24 -6.79 12.02
CA GLU A 18 -4.41 -7.09 13.18
C GLU A 18 -3.29 -6.05 13.41
N LEU A 19 -2.69 -5.52 12.33
CA LEU A 19 -1.72 -4.43 12.43
C LEU A 19 -2.38 -3.16 12.99
N LEU A 20 -3.55 -2.77 12.48
CA LEU A 20 -4.26 -1.59 12.95
C LEU A 20 -4.60 -1.69 14.44
N LYS A 21 -5.04 -2.86 14.92
CA LYS A 21 -5.30 -3.11 16.36
C LYS A 21 -4.06 -2.95 17.23
N ARG A 22 -2.88 -3.33 16.72
CA ARG A 22 -1.61 -3.28 17.48
C ARG A 22 -0.90 -1.93 17.39
N LEU A 23 -1.16 -1.17 16.33
CA LEU A 23 -0.49 0.10 16.02
C LEU A 23 -1.31 1.35 16.37
N VAL A 24 -2.48 1.20 17.02
CA VAL A 24 -3.39 2.31 17.37
C VAL A 24 -2.69 3.52 18.00
N SER A 25 -1.70 3.28 18.87
CA SER A 25 -0.98 4.36 19.57
C SER A 25 0.15 4.99 18.77
N GLN A 26 0.56 4.41 17.63
CA GLN A 26 1.77 4.82 16.91
C GLN A 26 1.51 5.74 15.71
N LYS A 27 0.25 6.12 15.44
CA LYS A 27 -0.14 6.94 14.27
C LYS A 27 0.36 6.37 12.93
N ILE A 28 0.54 5.05 12.84
CA ILE A 28 0.96 4.38 11.62
C ILE A 28 -0.29 3.98 10.84
N LEU A 29 -0.35 4.41 9.57
CA LEU A 29 -1.38 3.99 8.63
C LEU A 29 -0.96 2.69 7.94
N VAL A 30 -1.92 1.81 7.70
CA VAL A 30 -1.71 0.53 7.03
C VAL A 30 -2.66 0.45 5.86
N TRP A 31 -2.11 0.40 4.64
CA TRP A 31 -2.89 0.42 3.41
C TRP A 31 -2.66 -0.83 2.55
N ILE A 32 -3.71 -1.26 1.85
CA ILE A 32 -3.62 -2.22 0.76
C ILE A 32 -3.67 -1.44 -0.56
N LEU A 33 -2.67 -1.62 -1.41
CA LEU A 33 -2.46 -0.81 -2.61
C LEU A 33 -3.66 -0.75 -3.58
N ASP A 34 -4.38 -1.87 -3.69
CA ASP A 34 -5.56 -2.01 -4.57
C ASP A 34 -6.78 -1.24 -4.06
N GLU A 35 -6.81 -0.87 -2.78
CA GLU A 35 -7.87 -0.04 -2.18
C GLU A 35 -7.60 1.46 -2.33
N LEU A 36 -6.40 1.83 -2.79
CA LEU A 36 -5.97 3.22 -2.84
C LEU A 36 -6.18 3.83 -4.22
N GLU A 37 -6.48 5.12 -4.30
CA GLU A 37 -6.18 5.93 -5.48
C GLU A 37 -5.50 7.23 -5.05
N VAL A 38 -4.64 7.77 -5.91
CA VAL A 38 -3.88 8.98 -5.60
C VAL A 38 -4.28 10.06 -6.59
N TYR A 39 -4.55 11.24 -6.07
CA TYR A 39 -5.01 12.39 -6.81
C TYR A 39 -4.12 13.60 -6.52
N ARG A 40 -3.99 14.47 -7.52
CA ARG A 40 -3.43 15.81 -7.36
C ARG A 40 -4.53 16.84 -7.53
N PHE A 41 -4.60 17.77 -6.60
CA PHE A 41 -5.55 18.88 -6.65
C PHE A 41 -4.89 20.16 -6.14
N ASN A 42 -5.00 21.27 -6.87
CA ASN A 42 -4.39 22.55 -6.51
C ASN A 42 -2.89 22.44 -6.11
N GLY A 43 -2.14 21.51 -6.72
CA GLY A 43 -0.74 21.22 -6.39
C GLY A 43 -0.49 20.40 -5.13
N ARG A 44 -1.54 20.00 -4.39
CA ARG A 44 -1.51 19.11 -3.22
C ARG A 44 -1.81 17.67 -3.60
N LEU A 45 -1.39 16.73 -2.75
CA LEU A 45 -1.73 15.31 -2.88
C LEU A 45 -2.93 14.93 -2.01
N ALA A 46 -3.83 14.14 -2.59
CA ALA A 46 -4.89 13.44 -1.87
C ALA A 46 -4.77 11.93 -2.14
N ILE A 47 -4.85 11.12 -1.09
CA ILE A 47 -4.88 9.66 -1.18
C ILE A 47 -6.29 9.25 -0.74
N ALA A 48 -7.02 8.55 -1.60
CA ALA A 48 -8.32 7.98 -1.26
C ALA A 48 -8.16 6.49 -0.98
N GLU A 49 -8.69 6.01 0.14
CA GLU A 49 -8.81 4.60 0.48
C GLU A 49 -10.28 4.20 0.42
N PHE A 50 -10.62 3.32 -0.51
CA PHE A 50 -11.99 2.83 -0.71
C PHE A 50 -12.20 1.56 0.12
N TRP A 51 -12.91 1.70 1.24
CA TRP A 51 -13.22 0.58 2.14
C TRP A 51 -14.23 -0.38 1.52
N ASP A 52 -15.26 0.19 0.90
CA ASP A 52 -16.34 -0.51 0.22
C ASP A 52 -16.99 0.42 -0.83
N GLU A 53 -18.06 -0.05 -1.48
CA GLU A 53 -18.80 0.72 -2.50
C GLU A 53 -19.52 1.97 -1.95
N SER A 54 -19.58 2.13 -0.63
CA SER A 54 -20.32 3.16 0.07
C SER A 54 -19.44 4.16 0.82
N LYS A 55 -18.21 3.80 1.21
CA LYS A 55 -17.34 4.62 2.07
C LYS A 55 -15.90 4.68 1.58
N ALA A 56 -15.31 5.87 1.74
CA ALA A 56 -13.88 6.08 1.53
C ALA A 56 -13.30 7.05 2.56
N SER A 57 -12.01 6.89 2.86
CA SER A 57 -11.21 7.86 3.60
C SER A 57 -10.34 8.65 2.65
N ILE A 58 -10.31 9.97 2.78
CA ILE A 58 -9.48 10.89 2.00
C ILE A 58 -8.42 11.47 2.92
N TYR A 59 -7.17 11.10 2.65
CA TYR A 59 -5.98 11.59 3.34
C TYR A 59 -5.39 12.74 2.52
N ILE A 60 -5.24 13.91 3.13
CA ILE A 60 -4.63 15.07 2.49
C ILE A 60 -3.23 15.26 3.02
N GLU A 61 -2.30 15.31 2.09
CA GLU A 61 -0.89 15.54 2.36
C GLU A 61 -0.60 17.04 2.59
N ARG A 62 0.36 17.29 3.46
CA ARG A 62 0.99 18.59 3.68
C ARG A 62 2.41 18.37 4.18
N ASP A 63 3.38 19.05 3.56
CA ASP A 63 4.79 19.06 3.95
C ASP A 63 5.44 17.66 4.06
N GLY A 64 5.02 16.72 3.22
CA GLY A 64 5.53 15.35 3.16
C GLY A 64 4.88 14.37 4.14
N ASP A 65 3.81 14.78 4.84
CA ASP A 65 3.08 13.93 5.78
C ASP A 65 1.55 14.07 5.60
N ILE A 66 0.79 13.14 6.17
CA ILE A 66 -0.68 13.19 6.18
C ILE A 66 -1.15 14.13 7.29
N ALA A 67 -1.72 15.27 6.90
CA ALA A 67 -2.15 16.30 7.84
C ALA A 67 -3.65 16.23 8.16
N GLU A 68 -4.47 15.84 7.19
CA GLU A 68 -5.93 15.90 7.31
C GLU A 68 -6.53 14.57 6.81
N VAL A 69 -7.54 14.07 7.51
CA VAL A 69 -8.26 12.84 7.14
C VAL A 69 -9.75 13.12 7.16
N TYR A 70 -10.43 12.74 6.08
CA TYR A 70 -11.87 12.93 5.93
C TYR A 70 -12.54 11.62 5.56
N GLU A 71 -13.72 11.36 6.13
CA GLU A 71 -14.57 10.26 5.69
C GLU A 71 -15.63 10.78 4.72
N ILE A 72 -15.81 10.07 3.60
CA ILE A 72 -16.80 10.41 2.59
C ILE A 72 -17.73 9.23 2.32
N THR A 73 -18.97 9.54 1.93
CA THR A 73 -19.95 8.55 1.45
C THR A 73 -20.05 8.63 -0.06
N LEU A 74 -19.91 7.49 -0.74
CA LEU A 74 -19.80 7.40 -2.20
C LEU A 74 -21.16 7.45 -2.92
N LYS A 75 -22.28 7.16 -2.25
CA LYS A 75 -23.66 7.30 -2.77
C LYS A 75 -23.86 6.75 -4.21
N HIS A 76 -23.23 5.62 -4.54
CA HIS A 76 -23.23 5.03 -5.90
C HIS A 76 -22.67 5.94 -7.02
N THR A 77 -21.88 6.93 -6.64
CA THR A 77 -21.16 7.81 -7.56
C THR A 77 -19.84 7.13 -7.95
N PRO A 78 -19.39 7.22 -9.22
CA PRO A 78 -18.06 6.77 -9.60
C PRO A 78 -16.99 7.35 -8.69
N TYR A 79 -15.99 6.56 -8.31
CA TYR A 79 -15.01 6.91 -7.28
C TYR A 79 -14.32 8.26 -7.54
N ASP A 80 -13.78 8.45 -8.75
CA ASP A 80 -13.08 9.68 -9.13
C ASP A 80 -14.00 10.91 -9.02
N GLU A 81 -15.26 10.78 -9.40
CA GLU A 81 -16.26 11.85 -9.33
C GLU A 81 -16.64 12.16 -7.87
N ALA A 82 -16.81 11.14 -7.02
CA ALA A 82 -17.09 11.32 -5.61
C ALA A 82 -15.95 12.06 -4.89
N VAL A 83 -14.70 11.67 -5.17
CA VAL A 83 -13.52 12.33 -4.62
C VAL A 83 -13.42 13.77 -5.14
N TYR A 84 -13.60 14.00 -6.44
CA TYR A 84 -13.57 15.34 -7.01
C TYR A 84 -14.64 16.26 -6.40
N GLN A 85 -15.89 15.80 -6.29
CA GLN A 85 -16.97 16.56 -5.68
C GLN A 85 -16.66 16.93 -4.23
N PHE A 86 -16.11 16.00 -3.46
CA PHE A 86 -15.67 16.25 -2.09
C PHE A 86 -14.57 17.33 -2.05
N LEU A 87 -13.48 17.14 -2.80
CA LEU A 87 -12.35 18.07 -2.81
C LEU A 87 -12.75 19.46 -3.30
N ARG A 88 -13.65 19.54 -4.28
CA ARG A 88 -14.18 20.81 -4.78
C ARG A 88 -15.04 21.53 -3.73
N LYS A 89 -15.90 20.81 -3.02
CA LYS A 89 -16.83 21.39 -2.04
C LYS A 89 -16.12 21.80 -0.75
N GLU A 90 -15.31 20.92 -0.18
CA GLU A 90 -14.71 21.12 1.14
C GLU A 90 -13.36 21.84 1.07
N LEU A 91 -12.57 21.58 0.02
CA LEU A 91 -11.18 22.07 -0.12
C LEU A 91 -10.98 23.02 -1.30
N LYS A 92 -12.06 23.41 -1.99
CA LYS A 92 -12.05 24.36 -3.12
C LYS A 92 -11.08 23.93 -4.24
N ALA A 93 -11.05 22.64 -4.56
CA ALA A 93 -10.27 22.14 -5.69
C ALA A 93 -10.73 22.81 -7.01
N GLU A 94 -9.79 23.43 -7.70
CA GLU A 94 -9.95 24.02 -9.04
C GLU A 94 -9.30 23.15 -10.12
N SER A 95 -8.23 22.43 -9.75
CA SER A 95 -7.63 21.38 -10.56
C SER A 95 -7.77 20.01 -9.89
N PHE A 96 -7.89 18.97 -10.71
CA PHE A 96 -8.04 17.60 -10.25
C PHE A 96 -7.50 16.64 -11.30
N GLU A 97 -6.62 15.73 -10.88
CA GLU A 97 -6.03 14.71 -11.73
C GLU A 97 -5.82 13.43 -10.92
N ARG A 98 -6.24 12.28 -11.46
CA ARG A 98 -5.86 10.97 -10.90
C ARG A 98 -4.50 10.56 -11.43
N PHE A 99 -3.63 10.11 -10.53
CA PHE A 99 -2.31 9.61 -10.91
C PHE A 99 -2.41 8.32 -11.72
N PRO A 100 -1.65 8.22 -12.83
CA PRO A 100 -1.40 6.94 -13.48
C PRO A 100 -0.75 5.95 -12.51
N ILE A 101 -0.89 4.65 -12.80
CA ILE A 101 -0.46 3.56 -11.90
C ILE A 101 0.99 3.70 -11.42
N PHE A 102 1.92 4.06 -12.29
CA PHE A 102 3.33 4.20 -11.92
C PHE A 102 3.58 5.43 -11.03
N GLU A 103 2.89 6.53 -11.27
CA GLU A 103 2.97 7.72 -10.41
C GLU A 103 2.33 7.46 -9.04
N LYS A 104 1.20 6.76 -9.00
CA LYS A 104 0.58 6.26 -7.78
C LYS A 104 1.57 5.41 -6.97
N LEU A 105 2.16 4.39 -7.60
CA LEU A 105 3.14 3.51 -6.97
C LEU A 105 4.35 4.28 -6.43
N LYS A 106 4.97 5.12 -7.27
CA LYS A 106 6.12 5.93 -6.87
C LYS A 106 5.81 6.82 -5.68
N THR A 107 4.63 7.44 -5.69
CA THR A 107 4.16 8.31 -4.62
C THR A 107 3.98 7.51 -3.34
N LEU A 108 3.20 6.43 -3.36
CA LEU A 108 2.96 5.60 -2.17
C LEU A 108 4.24 4.97 -1.61
N PHE A 109 5.15 4.51 -2.49
CA PHE A 109 6.45 4.03 -2.07
C PHE A 109 7.31 5.13 -1.46
N SER A 110 7.19 6.39 -1.86
CA SER A 110 7.94 7.47 -1.20
C SER A 110 7.45 7.73 0.23
N PHE A 111 6.14 7.71 0.47
CA PHE A 111 5.52 7.93 1.79
C PHE A 111 5.71 6.76 2.77
N SER A 112 5.90 5.54 2.27
CA SER A 112 5.87 4.37 3.14
C SER A 112 7.06 4.29 4.09
N LEU A 113 6.78 3.85 5.32
CA LEU A 113 7.79 3.42 6.29
C LEU A 113 8.35 2.03 5.92
N VAL A 114 7.46 1.12 5.52
CA VAL A 114 7.76 -0.25 5.09
C VAL A 114 6.81 -0.60 3.95
N ASN A 115 7.35 -1.16 2.86
CA ASN A 115 6.58 -1.83 1.81
C ASN A 115 6.63 -3.34 2.05
N VAL A 116 5.47 -3.98 2.14
CA VAL A 116 5.36 -5.43 2.32
C VAL A 116 4.77 -6.02 1.05
N VAL A 117 5.56 -6.87 0.37
CA VAL A 117 5.11 -7.64 -0.79
C VAL A 117 4.92 -9.08 -0.34
N ILE A 118 3.73 -9.65 -0.53
CA ILE A 118 3.40 -11.00 -0.04
C ILE A 118 3.23 -11.96 -1.21
N ARG A 119 3.97 -13.06 -1.19
CA ARG A 119 3.82 -14.21 -2.07
C ARG A 119 3.34 -15.40 -1.25
N ASP A 120 2.01 -15.53 -1.13
CA ASP A 120 1.37 -16.63 -0.40
C ASP A 120 1.21 -17.91 -1.22
N ARG A 121 1.24 -17.82 -2.57
CA ARG A 121 1.01 -18.95 -3.49
C ARG A 121 1.89 -18.85 -4.75
N GLU A 122 2.20 -19.98 -5.37
CA GLU A 122 3.08 -20.05 -6.55
C GLU A 122 2.39 -19.57 -7.85
N GLU A 123 1.06 -19.63 -7.96
CA GLU A 123 0.31 -19.27 -9.17
C GLU A 123 -0.44 -17.94 -9.05
N THR A 124 0.17 -16.93 -8.45
CA THR A 124 -0.41 -15.57 -8.45
C THR A 124 -0.07 -14.85 -9.76
N ARG A 125 -0.93 -13.90 -10.17
CA ARG A 125 -0.90 -13.19 -11.46
C ARG A 125 0.36 -12.32 -11.69
N GLY A 126 1.33 -12.35 -10.78
CA GLY A 126 2.64 -11.70 -10.91
C GLY A 126 2.64 -10.19 -10.72
N GLY A 127 1.48 -9.58 -10.45
CA GLY A 127 1.35 -8.15 -10.21
C GLY A 127 2.21 -7.68 -9.04
N GLU A 128 2.28 -8.47 -7.97
CA GLU A 128 3.10 -8.19 -6.80
C GLU A 128 4.60 -8.24 -7.11
N LEU A 129 5.02 -9.04 -8.10
CA LEU A 129 6.42 -9.07 -8.55
C LEU A 129 6.77 -7.86 -9.41
N ILE A 130 5.80 -7.32 -10.16
CA ILE A 130 5.94 -6.05 -10.88
C ILE A 130 6.05 -4.90 -9.88
N GLU A 131 5.18 -4.88 -8.86
CA GLU A 131 5.21 -3.90 -7.77
C GLU A 131 6.55 -3.96 -7.02
N LEU A 132 7.02 -5.16 -6.68
CA LEU A 132 8.35 -5.37 -6.11
C LEU A 132 9.44 -4.79 -7.01
N ALA A 133 9.53 -5.25 -8.26
CA ALA A 133 10.57 -4.80 -9.19
C ALA A 133 10.55 -3.26 -9.36
N TYR A 134 9.36 -2.67 -9.46
CA TYR A 134 9.21 -1.21 -9.56
C TYR A 134 9.70 -0.49 -8.29
N ALA A 135 9.39 -1.00 -7.10
CA ALA A 135 9.89 -0.45 -5.84
C ALA A 135 11.43 -0.50 -5.77
N LEU A 136 12.00 -1.65 -6.13
CA LEU A 136 13.45 -1.88 -6.07
C LEU A 136 14.22 -1.02 -7.07
N MET A 137 13.77 -0.97 -8.33
CA MET A 137 14.35 -0.11 -9.36
C MET A 137 14.15 1.38 -9.06
N GLY A 138 13.09 1.73 -8.32
CA GLY A 138 12.81 3.10 -7.87
C GLY A 138 13.67 3.59 -6.70
N GLY A 139 14.60 2.76 -6.19
CA GLY A 139 15.48 3.13 -5.08
C GLY A 139 14.85 2.95 -3.70
N TYR A 140 13.75 2.21 -3.58
CA TYR A 140 13.06 1.94 -2.32
C TYR A 140 13.39 0.57 -1.73
N ALA A 141 14.53 -0.01 -2.12
CA ALA A 141 14.94 -1.37 -1.74
C ALA A 141 15.12 -1.53 -0.23
N ASP A 142 15.64 -0.50 0.44
CA ASP A 142 15.90 -0.54 1.88
C ASP A 142 14.61 -0.76 2.69
N LYS A 143 13.48 -0.21 2.25
CA LYS A 143 12.19 -0.31 2.93
C LYS A 143 11.23 -1.33 2.34
N THR A 144 11.65 -2.07 1.32
CA THR A 144 10.79 -3.06 0.65
C THR A 144 11.18 -4.49 1.01
N TRP A 145 10.19 -5.26 1.46
CA TRP A 145 10.38 -6.62 1.95
C TRP A 145 9.47 -7.59 1.20
N LEU A 146 10.08 -8.60 0.57
CA LEU A 146 9.35 -9.73 0.01
C LEU A 146 9.14 -10.80 1.09
N PHE A 147 7.89 -11.11 1.37
CA PHE A 147 7.46 -12.20 2.25
C PHE A 147 6.98 -13.38 1.42
N THR A 148 7.65 -14.52 1.56
CA THR A 148 7.29 -15.76 0.86
C THR A 148 6.77 -16.80 1.84
N LYS A 149 5.65 -17.44 1.54
CA LYS A 149 5.21 -18.58 2.36
C LYS A 149 6.23 -19.70 2.26
N ARG A 150 6.50 -20.34 3.38
CA ARG A 150 7.45 -21.45 3.45
C ARG A 150 7.06 -22.52 2.41
N CYS A 151 8.07 -23.06 1.74
CA CYS A 151 7.95 -24.05 0.66
C CYS A 151 7.47 -23.49 -0.69
N ILE A 152 7.23 -22.18 -0.81
CA ILE A 152 7.02 -21.56 -2.12
C ILE A 152 8.36 -21.26 -2.76
N LYS A 153 8.52 -21.75 -4.00
CA LYS A 153 9.67 -21.41 -4.81
C LYS A 153 9.45 -20.04 -5.45
N ILE A 154 10.48 -19.21 -5.36
CA ILE A 154 10.58 -18.01 -6.18
C ILE A 154 11.46 -18.33 -7.40
N SER A 155 11.26 -17.60 -8.49
CA SER A 155 12.08 -17.79 -9.67
C SER A 155 13.49 -17.23 -9.44
N THR A 156 14.47 -17.81 -10.11
CA THR A 156 15.87 -17.35 -10.09
C THR A 156 16.01 -15.90 -10.56
N MET A 157 15.07 -15.40 -11.38
CA MET A 157 15.00 -14.01 -11.80
C MET A 157 14.63 -13.08 -10.63
N VAL A 158 13.62 -13.46 -9.82
CA VAL A 158 13.24 -12.68 -8.63
C VAL A 158 14.40 -12.65 -7.62
N GLU A 159 15.06 -13.79 -7.40
CA GLU A 159 16.27 -13.86 -6.56
C GLU A 159 17.36 -12.91 -7.06
N SER A 160 17.63 -12.92 -8.37
CA SER A 160 18.64 -12.05 -8.97
C SER A 160 18.33 -10.56 -8.79
N ILE A 161 17.05 -10.18 -8.96
CA ILE A 161 16.60 -8.79 -8.75
C ILE A 161 16.78 -8.37 -7.28
N LEU A 162 16.41 -9.23 -6.33
CA LEU A 162 16.58 -8.96 -4.90
C LEU A 162 18.05 -8.77 -4.54
N ILE A 163 18.93 -9.66 -5.04
CA ILE A 163 20.38 -9.59 -4.83
C ILE A 163 20.95 -8.29 -5.41
N GLN A 164 20.59 -7.95 -6.65
CA GLN A 164 21.08 -6.76 -7.32
C GLN A 164 20.64 -5.47 -6.61
N ALA A 165 19.41 -5.44 -6.10
CA ALA A 165 18.86 -4.29 -5.39
C ALA A 165 19.35 -4.16 -3.94
N GLY A 166 20.04 -5.18 -3.39
CA GLY A 166 20.35 -5.24 -1.97
C GLY A 166 19.09 -5.30 -1.08
N SER A 167 18.00 -5.84 -1.64
CA SER A 167 16.69 -5.90 -0.99
C SER A 167 16.61 -7.07 -0.02
N HIS A 168 15.51 -7.12 0.73
CA HIS A 168 15.28 -8.13 1.74
C HIS A 168 14.16 -9.11 1.37
N MET A 169 14.35 -10.37 1.79
CA MET A 169 13.36 -11.42 1.68
C MET A 169 13.26 -12.19 3.00
N MET A 170 12.03 -12.50 3.43
CA MET A 170 11.76 -13.33 4.59
C MET A 170 10.75 -14.43 4.24
N ASN A 171 11.00 -15.64 4.74
CA ASN A 171 9.99 -16.69 4.69
C ASN A 171 9.05 -16.58 5.89
N TYR A 172 7.75 -16.88 5.71
CA TYR A 172 6.79 -17.03 6.81
C TYR A 172 6.09 -18.39 6.78
N ARG A 173 5.68 -18.89 7.95
CA ARG A 173 5.04 -20.23 8.10
C ARG A 173 3.53 -20.16 8.00
N ASP A 174 2.95 -19.21 8.70
CA ASP A 174 1.52 -19.00 8.86
C ASP A 174 1.24 -17.49 9.06
N GLU A 175 -0.04 -17.15 9.21
CA GLU A 175 -0.49 -15.76 9.31
C GLU A 175 0.04 -15.06 10.56
N THR A 176 0.18 -15.79 11.68
CA THR A 176 0.73 -15.28 12.94
C THR A 176 2.21 -14.96 12.78
N ASP A 177 2.99 -15.88 12.21
CA ASP A 177 4.42 -15.70 11.94
C ASP A 177 4.69 -14.54 10.96
N LEU A 178 3.80 -14.35 9.97
CA LEU A 178 3.84 -13.19 9.07
C LEU A 178 3.62 -11.88 9.83
N LEU A 179 2.55 -11.83 10.64
CA LEU A 179 2.18 -10.66 11.43
C LEU A 179 3.28 -10.24 12.41
N GLU A 180 3.86 -11.20 13.14
CA GLU A 180 4.96 -10.93 14.07
C GLU A 180 6.17 -10.31 13.36
N LYS A 181 6.59 -10.88 12.23
CA LYS A 181 7.71 -10.35 11.44
C LYS A 181 7.44 -8.96 10.88
N VAL A 182 6.23 -8.71 10.38
CA VAL A 182 5.85 -7.38 9.88
C VAL A 182 5.87 -6.36 11.01
N LEU A 183 5.38 -6.70 12.21
CA LEU A 183 5.46 -5.81 13.38
C LEU A 183 6.89 -5.51 13.80
N GLU A 184 7.76 -6.53 13.85
CA GLU A 184 9.17 -6.35 14.15
C GLU A 184 9.83 -5.37 13.18
N LEU A 185 9.55 -5.50 11.88
CA LEU A 185 10.04 -4.57 10.85
C LEU A 185 9.53 -3.15 11.08
N ILE A 186 8.23 -2.99 11.30
CA ILE A 186 7.61 -1.68 11.55
C ILE A 186 8.24 -1.02 12.78
N PHE A 187 8.34 -1.73 13.90
CA PHE A 187 8.93 -1.17 15.13
C PHE A 187 10.43 -0.91 15.02
N ALA A 188 11.17 -1.69 14.24
CA ALA A 188 12.57 -1.42 13.98
C ALA A 188 12.77 -0.14 13.15
N ARG A 189 11.82 0.18 12.27
CA ARG A 189 11.86 1.36 11.39
C ARG A 189 11.31 2.62 12.05
N ALA A 190 10.22 2.52 12.81
CA ALA A 190 9.60 3.64 13.50
C ALA A 190 10.47 4.24 14.63
N ARG A 191 11.50 3.51 15.09
CA ARG A 191 12.45 3.96 16.12
C ARG A 191 13.64 4.77 15.59
N LYS A 192 13.81 4.85 14.26
CA LYS A 192 14.87 5.64 13.62
C LYS A 192 14.37 7.04 13.30
#